data_AF-A0A507R089-F1
#
_entry.id   AF-A0A507R089-F1
#
_cell.length_a   1.000
_cell.length_b   1.000
_cell.length_c   1.000
_cell.angle_alpha   90.00
_cell.angle_beta   90.00
_cell.angle_gamma   90.00
#
_symmetry.space_group_name_H-M   'P 1'
#
loop_
_entity.id
_entity.type
_entity.pdbx_description
1 polymer ?
#
loop_
_entity_poly.entity_id
_entity_poly.type
_entity_poly.pdbx_seq_one_letter_code
_entity_poly.pdbx_strand_id
1 'polypeptide(L)'
;MAKSHLVDVLQAYGILSIIVFPLGPVIVPLALRFWGTHRWNSPKVEGLLSLYCYYVPFLAFNGIAEAFVSSAATPSELRSQAGWMGGFSACFALAAYVFLKLGDLGAQGLVLANIVNMGVRILWSYFFIKSYFGRHKNHLGLADVSLHLCSYLAGVVTTSVLSSKRVYVATNLHSTIGIFIAGVAYILLM
;
A
#
# COMPACT_ATOMS: atom_id res chain seq x y z
N MET A 1 17.05 -8.61 19.44
CA MET A 1 16.21 -9.71 18.92
C MET A 1 14.87 -9.21 18.36
N ALA A 2 14.01 -8.54 19.13
CA ALA A 2 12.72 -8.06 18.60
C ALA A 2 12.83 -7.05 17.43
N LYS A 3 13.82 -6.14 17.47
CA LYS A 3 14.09 -5.18 16.38
C LYS A 3 14.42 -5.88 15.05
N SER A 4 15.32 -6.87 15.08
CA SER A 4 15.76 -7.56 13.86
C SER A 4 14.62 -8.34 13.21
N HIS A 5 13.82 -9.09 13.97
CA HIS A 5 12.67 -9.82 13.42
C HIS A 5 11.63 -8.90 12.76
N LEU A 6 11.34 -7.74 13.36
CA LEU A 6 10.44 -6.77 12.76
C LEU A 6 10.99 -6.23 11.43
N VAL A 7 12.29 -5.89 11.39
CA VAL A 7 12.95 -5.38 10.18
C VAL A 7 12.99 -6.45 9.10
N ASP A 8 13.32 -7.70 9.44
CA ASP A 8 13.37 -8.82 8.49
C ASP A 8 12.01 -9.06 7.81
N VAL A 9 10.92 -9.07 8.60
CA VAL A 9 9.56 -9.23 8.08
C VAL A 9 9.16 -8.03 7.22
N LEU A 10 9.46 -6.81 7.66
CA LEU A 10 9.17 -5.58 6.90
C LEU A 10 9.93 -5.55 5.58
N GLN A 11 11.18 -6.01 5.57
CA GLN A 11 12.02 -6.10 4.38
C GLN A 11 11.51 -7.16 3.40
N ALA A 12 11.17 -8.36 3.88
CA ALA A 12 10.61 -9.42 3.04
C ALA A 12 9.32 -8.97 2.33
N TYR A 13 8.41 -8.32 3.06
CA TYR A 13 7.19 -7.76 2.48
C TYR A 13 7.44 -6.53 1.60
N GLY A 14 8.47 -5.75 1.91
CA GLY A 14 8.93 -4.65 1.07
C GLY A 14 9.34 -5.12 -0.32
N ILE A 15 10.16 -6.16 -0.38
CA ILE A 15 10.61 -6.79 -1.64
C ILE A 15 9.42 -7.30 -2.45
N LEU A 16 8.51 -8.04 -1.82
CA LEU A 16 7.31 -8.56 -2.49
C LEU A 16 6.47 -7.43 -3.12
N SER A 17 6.32 -6.34 -2.38
CA SER A 17 5.47 -5.25 -2.81
C SER A 17 6.12 -4.37 -3.88
N ILE A 18 7.44 -4.29 -3.96
CA ILE A 18 8.16 -3.67 -5.08
C ILE A 18 7.81 -4.37 -6.41
N ILE A 19 7.45 -5.66 -6.38
CA ILE A 19 6.97 -6.40 -7.55
C ILE A 19 5.49 -6.09 -7.81
N VAL A 20 4.66 -6.17 -6.78
CA VAL A 20 3.20 -6.02 -6.89
C VAL A 20 2.79 -4.60 -7.30
N PHE A 21 3.47 -3.56 -6.80
CA PHE A 21 3.11 -2.16 -7.01
C PHE A 21 3.18 -1.71 -8.48
N PRO A 22 4.29 -1.95 -9.23
CA PRO A 22 4.37 -1.61 -10.65
C PRO A 22 3.73 -2.66 -11.57
N LEU A 23 3.87 -3.96 -11.28
CA LEU A 23 3.44 -5.02 -12.21
C LEU A 23 1.96 -5.38 -12.03
N GLY A 24 1.44 -5.40 -10.81
CA GLY A 24 0.07 -5.77 -10.50
C GLY A 24 -0.96 -4.99 -11.34
N PRO A 25 -0.91 -3.65 -11.35
CA PRO A 25 -1.84 -2.84 -12.14
C PRO A 25 -1.76 -3.12 -13.66
N VAL A 26 -0.62 -3.58 -14.18
CA VAL A 26 -0.42 -3.87 -15.61
C VAL A 26 -0.92 -5.28 -15.96
N ILE A 27 -0.64 -6.26 -15.10
CA ILE A 27 -1.01 -7.66 -15.31
C ILE A 27 -2.53 -7.85 -15.14
N VAL A 28 -3.14 -7.16 -14.19
CA VAL A 28 -4.55 -7.36 -13.83
C VAL A 28 -5.52 -7.12 -15.02
N PRO A 29 -5.48 -6.01 -15.75
CA PRO A 29 -6.34 -5.81 -16.92
C PRO A 29 -6.08 -6.84 -18.02
N LEU A 30 -4.82 -7.25 -18.20
CA LEU A 30 -4.44 -8.26 -19.19
C LEU A 30 -5.04 -9.63 -18.85
N ALA A 31 -4.91 -10.05 -17.59
CA ALA A 31 -5.49 -11.29 -17.08
C ALA A 31 -7.02 -11.28 -17.19
N LEU A 32 -7.68 -10.14 -16.90
CA LEU A 32 -9.13 -10.00 -17.06
C LEU A 32 -9.58 -10.08 -18.52
N ARG A 33 -8.78 -9.60 -19.47
CA ARG A 33 -9.12 -9.69 -20.90
C ARG A 33 -8.93 -11.09 -21.46
N PHE A 34 -7.92 -11.83 -21.00
CA PHE A 34 -7.65 -13.19 -21.45
C PHE A 34 -8.52 -14.24 -20.77
N TRP A 35 -8.74 -14.11 -19.46
CA TRP A 35 -9.42 -15.14 -18.64
C TRP A 35 -10.75 -14.67 -18.06
N GLY A 36 -11.03 -13.36 -18.07
CA GLY A 36 -12.28 -12.83 -17.54
C GLY A 36 -13.46 -13.11 -18.46
N THR A 37 -14.57 -13.52 -17.86
CA THR A 37 -15.85 -13.58 -18.57
C THR A 37 -16.37 -12.16 -18.85
N HIS A 38 -17.32 -12.01 -19.78
CA HIS A 38 -17.86 -10.71 -20.23
C HIS A 38 -18.27 -9.76 -19.08
N ARG A 39 -18.65 -10.29 -17.91
CA ARG A 39 -19.00 -9.49 -16.72
C ARG A 39 -17.80 -8.80 -16.06
N TRP A 40 -16.61 -9.38 -16.15
CA TRP A 40 -15.39 -8.87 -15.53
C TRP A 40 -14.58 -7.98 -16.46
N ASN A 41 -14.79 -8.12 -17.78
CA ASN A 41 -14.16 -7.31 -18.81
C ASN A 41 -14.89 -5.96 -18.98
N SER A 42 -15.04 -5.22 -17.87
CA SER A 42 -15.59 -3.85 -17.88
C SER A 42 -14.53 -2.85 -17.41
N PRO A 43 -14.48 -1.64 -17.99
CA PRO A 43 -13.50 -0.61 -17.58
C PRO A 43 -13.54 -0.29 -16.09
N LYS A 44 -14.73 -0.36 -15.46
CA LYS A 44 -14.91 -0.11 -14.02
C LYS A 44 -14.22 -1.19 -13.17
N VAL A 45 -14.35 -2.45 -13.55
CA VAL A 45 -13.75 -3.59 -12.84
C VAL A 45 -12.24 -3.64 -13.07
N GLU A 46 -11.76 -3.43 -14.30
CA GLU A 46 -10.33 -3.34 -14.61
C GLU A 46 -9.64 -2.24 -13.79
N GLY A 47 -10.26 -1.06 -13.70
CA GLY A 47 -9.77 0.07 -12.92
C GLY A 47 -9.76 -0.22 -11.41
N LEU A 48 -10.84 -0.82 -10.89
CA LEU A 48 -10.94 -1.17 -9.47
C LEU A 48 -9.90 -2.22 -9.06
N LEU A 49 -9.72 -3.26 -9.87
CA LEU A 49 -8.78 -4.34 -9.56
C LEU A 49 -7.32 -3.86 -9.71
N SER A 50 -7.05 -2.97 -10.67
CA SER A 50 -5.76 -2.27 -10.75
C SER A 50 -5.47 -1.44 -9.49
N LEU A 51 -6.47 -0.72 -8.99
CA LEU A 51 -6.35 0.08 -7.76
C LEU A 51 -6.10 -0.82 -6.54
N TYR A 52 -6.70 -2.00 -6.51
CA TYR A 52 -6.47 -3.00 -5.46
C TYR A 52 -5.01 -3.45 -5.37
N CYS A 53 -4.27 -3.49 -6.49
CA CYS A 53 -2.83 -3.81 -6.46
C CYS A 53 -2.02 -2.77 -5.66
N TYR A 54 -2.45 -1.51 -5.65
CA TYR A 54 -1.84 -0.48 -4.80
C TYR A 54 -2.26 -0.63 -3.33
N TYR A 55 -3.45 -1.15 -3.07
CA TYR A 55 -3.95 -1.36 -1.70
C TYR A 55 -3.24 -2.52 -0.97
N VAL A 56 -2.86 -3.59 -1.68
CA VAL A 56 -2.26 -4.81 -1.07
C VAL A 56 -1.00 -4.51 -0.23
N PRO A 57 -0.03 -3.69 -0.68
CA PRO A 57 1.13 -3.34 0.13
C PRO A 57 0.77 -2.57 1.41
N PHE A 58 -0.20 -1.64 1.35
CA PHE A 58 -0.68 -0.93 2.55
C PHE A 58 -1.34 -1.89 3.54
N LEU A 59 -2.14 -2.84 3.04
CA LEU A 59 -2.75 -3.89 3.86
C LEU A 59 -1.68 -4.73 4.57
N ALA A 60 -0.63 -5.14 3.86
CA ALA A 60 0.45 -5.94 4.42
C ALA A 60 1.21 -5.20 5.53
N PHE A 61 1.64 -3.96 5.27
CA PHE A 61 2.34 -3.16 6.26
C PHE A 61 1.50 -2.82 7.48
N ASN A 62 0.22 -2.49 7.28
CA ASN A 62 -0.69 -2.23 8.37
C ASN A 62 -0.79 -3.45 9.30
N GLY A 63 -0.95 -4.66 8.73
CA GLY A 63 -1.00 -5.91 9.49
C GLY A 63 0.28 -6.18 10.30
N ILE A 64 1.46 -6.02 9.70
CA ILE A 64 2.75 -6.23 10.38
C ILE A 64 2.93 -5.23 11.53
N ALA A 65 2.66 -3.94 11.26
CA ALA A 65 2.84 -2.90 12.25
C ALA A 65 1.94 -3.12 13.47
N GLU A 66 0.67 -3.48 13.25
CA GLU A 66 -0.28 -3.73 14.34
C GLU A 66 -0.01 -5.03 15.09
N ALA A 67 0.45 -6.08 14.42
CA ALA A 67 0.88 -7.31 15.09
C ALA A 67 2.06 -7.05 16.03
N PHE A 68 3.01 -6.18 15.61
CA PHE A 68 4.09 -5.75 16.50
C PHE A 68 3.57 -4.94 17.68
N VAL A 69 2.73 -3.92 17.44
CA VAL A 69 2.15 -3.13 18.54
C VAL A 69 1.39 -4.03 19.51
N SER A 70 0.56 -4.96 19.01
CA SER A 70 -0.22 -5.86 19.86
C SER A 70 0.64 -6.84 20.68
N SER A 71 1.84 -7.19 20.21
CA SER A 71 2.74 -8.09 20.94
C SER A 71 3.69 -7.34 21.89
N ALA A 72 4.02 -6.09 21.59
CA ALA A 72 4.95 -5.27 22.37
C ALA A 72 4.26 -4.33 23.37
N ALA A 73 2.99 -3.98 23.15
CA ALA A 73 2.25 -3.03 23.97
C ALA A 73 1.80 -3.64 25.30
N THR A 74 1.86 -2.81 26.35
CA THR A 74 1.24 -3.14 27.65
C THR A 74 -0.29 -3.10 27.54
N PRO A 75 -1.03 -3.75 28.47
CA PRO A 75 -2.51 -3.74 28.44
C PRO A 75 -3.14 -2.33 28.48
N SER A 76 -2.47 -1.34 29.09
CA SER A 76 -2.92 0.05 29.09
C SER A 76 -2.72 0.73 27.74
N GLU A 77 -1.60 0.48 27.07
CA GLU A 77 -1.31 0.97 25.72
C GLU A 77 -2.23 0.33 24.68
N LEU A 78 -2.52 -0.97 24.82
CA LEU A 78 -3.46 -1.69 23.95
C LEU A 78 -4.89 -1.15 24.09
N ARG A 79 -5.32 -0.77 25.30
CA ARG A 79 -6.60 -0.07 25.51
C ARG A 79 -6.62 1.31 24.86
N SER A 80 -5.51 2.05 24.93
CA SER A 80 -5.39 3.33 24.22
C SER A 80 -5.45 3.14 22.70
N GLN A 81 -4.79 2.11 22.16
CA GLN A 81 -4.88 1.72 20.75
C GLN A 81 -6.32 1.40 20.34
N ALA A 82 -7.03 0.61 21.13
CA ALA A 82 -8.44 0.30 20.89
C ALA A 82 -9.31 1.57 20.89
N GLY A 83 -9.00 2.55 21.74
CA GLY A 83 -9.62 3.88 21.69
C GLY A 83 -9.31 4.63 20.39
N TRP A 84 -8.05 4.60 19.93
CA TRP A 84 -7.63 5.18 18.64
C TRP A 84 -8.32 4.50 17.43
N MET A 85 -8.74 3.24 17.52
CA MET A 85 -9.54 2.58 16.47
C MET A 85 -10.86 3.31 16.21
N GLY A 86 -11.46 3.96 17.22
CA GLY A 86 -12.61 4.83 17.03
C GLY A 86 -12.28 6.05 16.16
N GLY A 87 -11.14 6.68 16.42
CA GLY A 87 -10.63 7.80 15.61
C GLY A 87 -10.30 7.40 14.17
N PHE A 88 -9.70 6.23 13.96
CA PHE A 88 -9.46 5.68 12.63
C PHE A 88 -10.77 5.37 11.89
N SER A 89 -11.79 4.87 12.59
CA SER A 89 -13.12 4.64 12.01
C SER A 89 -13.77 5.96 11.57
N ALA A 90 -13.64 7.03 12.36
CA ALA A 90 -14.11 8.36 11.98
C ALA A 90 -13.35 8.93 10.77
N CYS A 91 -12.01 8.77 10.74
CA CYS A 91 -11.17 9.16 9.61
C CYS A 91 -11.56 8.40 8.33
N PHE A 92 -11.77 7.09 8.44
CA PHE A 92 -12.28 6.26 7.34
C PHE A 92 -13.65 6.72 6.87
N ALA A 93 -14.59 6.97 7.77
CA ALA A 93 -15.93 7.43 7.43
C ALA A 93 -15.88 8.80 6.71
N LEU A 94 -15.03 9.71 7.16
CA LEU A 94 -14.83 11.02 6.51
C LEU A 94 -14.21 10.86 5.12
N ALA A 95 -13.13 10.07 4.99
CA ALA A 95 -12.50 9.80 3.70
C ALA A 95 -13.46 9.11 2.73
N ALA A 96 -14.21 8.13 3.20
CA ALA A 96 -15.25 7.44 2.44
C ALA A 96 -16.31 8.44 1.99
N TYR A 97 -16.82 9.28 2.89
CA TYR A 97 -17.77 10.33 2.53
C TYR A 97 -17.21 11.26 1.45
N VAL A 98 -15.98 11.74 1.59
CA VAL A 98 -15.36 12.61 0.58
C VAL A 98 -15.25 11.91 -0.77
N PHE A 99 -14.71 10.68 -0.83
CA PHE A 99 -14.51 9.98 -2.10
C PHE A 99 -15.80 9.47 -2.75
N LEU A 100 -16.80 9.08 -1.95
CA LEU A 100 -18.10 8.62 -2.45
C LEU A 100 -19.01 9.79 -2.85
N LYS A 101 -19.09 10.86 -2.04
CA LYS A 101 -20.06 11.95 -2.23
C LYS A 101 -19.51 13.10 -3.09
N LEU A 102 -18.24 13.47 -2.94
CA LEU A 102 -17.63 14.54 -3.75
C LEU A 102 -16.90 14.01 -4.99
N GLY A 103 -16.34 12.80 -4.91
CA GLY A 103 -15.57 12.21 -6.01
C GLY A 103 -16.37 11.41 -7.02
N ASP A 104 -17.60 10.97 -6.68
CA ASP A 104 -18.40 10.01 -7.47
C ASP A 104 -17.63 8.73 -7.88
N LEU A 105 -16.63 8.34 -7.08
CA LEU A 105 -15.70 7.26 -7.39
C LEU A 105 -16.25 5.86 -7.08
N GLY A 106 -17.45 5.78 -6.47
CA GLY A 106 -18.10 4.53 -6.08
C GLY A 106 -17.17 3.60 -5.29
N ALA A 107 -17.05 2.34 -5.75
CA ALA A 107 -16.20 1.33 -5.12
C ALA A 107 -14.70 1.69 -5.11
N GLN A 108 -14.20 2.42 -6.11
CA GLN A 108 -12.80 2.87 -6.12
C GLN A 108 -12.54 3.89 -5.00
N GLY A 109 -13.52 4.76 -4.74
CA GLY A 109 -13.47 5.71 -3.63
C GLY A 109 -13.39 5.03 -2.26
N LEU A 110 -14.08 3.90 -2.09
CA LEU A 110 -14.01 3.12 -0.85
C LEU A 110 -12.63 2.47 -0.65
N VAL A 111 -12.01 1.96 -1.73
CA VAL A 111 -10.65 1.42 -1.67
C VAL A 111 -9.65 2.52 -1.32
N LEU A 112 -9.75 3.70 -1.94
CA LEU A 112 -8.90 4.86 -1.62
C LEU A 112 -9.09 5.31 -0.16
N ALA A 113 -10.32 5.40 0.33
CA ALA A 113 -10.60 5.70 1.74
C ALA A 113 -9.89 4.72 2.69
N ASN A 114 -9.87 3.44 2.32
CA ASN A 114 -9.21 2.43 3.12
C ASN A 114 -7.68 2.51 3.04
N ILE A 115 -7.11 2.83 1.87
CA ILE A 115 -5.67 3.12 1.74
C ILE A 115 -5.27 4.28 2.66
N VAL A 116 -6.05 5.37 2.69
CA VAL A 116 -5.80 6.51 3.58
C VAL A 116 -5.85 6.09 5.04
N ASN A 117 -6.89 5.35 5.43
CA ASN A 117 -7.04 4.83 6.80
C ASN A 117 -5.86 3.95 7.22
N MET A 118 -5.41 3.05 6.33
CA MET A 118 -4.23 2.21 6.57
C MET A 118 -2.94 3.02 6.67
N GLY A 119 -2.76 4.05 5.83
CA GLY A 119 -1.61 4.94 5.90
C GLY A 119 -1.51 5.65 7.25
N VAL A 120 -2.63 6.20 7.74
CA VAL A 120 -2.68 6.83 9.07
C VAL A 120 -2.36 5.82 10.18
N ARG A 121 -2.91 4.60 10.10
CA ARG A 121 -2.63 3.53 11.08
C ARG A 121 -1.15 3.11 11.06
N ILE A 122 -0.54 2.98 9.90
CA ILE A 122 0.90 2.68 9.77
C ILE A 122 1.74 3.78 10.42
N LEU A 123 1.42 5.06 10.16
CA LEU A 123 2.12 6.19 10.77
C LEU A 123 1.99 6.17 12.30
N TRP A 124 0.78 5.94 12.81
CA TRP A 124 0.55 5.84 14.25
C TRP A 124 1.35 4.69 14.88
N SER A 125 1.30 3.50 14.28
CA SER A 125 2.07 2.33 14.74
C SER A 125 3.58 2.60 14.68
N TYR A 126 4.06 3.31 13.65
CA TYR A 126 5.46 3.72 13.57
C TYR A 126 5.86 4.63 14.74
N PHE A 127 5.04 5.62 15.10
CA PHE A 127 5.31 6.47 16.27
C PHE A 127 5.31 5.66 17.58
N PHE A 128 4.41 4.70 17.73
CA PHE A 128 4.41 3.77 18.87
C PHE A 128 5.71 2.97 18.94
N ILE A 129 6.09 2.34 17.83
CA ILE A 129 7.33 1.54 17.72
C ILE A 129 8.55 2.39 18.07
N LYS A 130 8.64 3.60 17.53
CA LYS A 130 9.73 4.55 17.83
C LYS A 130 9.81 4.88 19.31
N SER A 131 8.67 5.17 19.95
CA SER A 131 8.59 5.45 21.39
C SER A 131 8.95 4.21 22.23
N TYR A 132 8.48 3.03 21.83
CA TYR A 132 8.81 1.75 22.48
C TYR A 132 10.33 1.52 22.50
N PHE A 133 11.00 1.60 21.35
CA PHE A 133 12.44 1.35 21.27
C PHE A 133 13.29 2.45 21.92
N GLY A 134 12.83 3.70 21.91
CA GLY A 134 13.45 4.81 22.64
C GLY A 134 13.47 4.58 24.17
N ARG A 135 12.38 4.04 24.73
CA ARG A 135 12.30 3.66 26.16
C ARG A 135 13.25 2.52 26.53
N HIS A 136 13.58 1.65 25.58
CA HIS A 136 14.46 0.49 25.77
C HIS A 136 15.93 0.75 25.38
N LYS A 137 16.36 2.01 25.25
CA LYS A 137 17.74 2.44 24.87
C LYS A 137 18.28 1.86 23.56
N ASN A 138 17.41 1.33 22.70
CA ASN A 138 17.77 0.85 21.37
C ASN A 138 17.26 1.88 20.36
N HIS A 139 18.08 2.86 20.02
CA HIS A 139 17.69 3.88 19.05
C HIS A 139 17.46 3.22 17.67
N LEU A 140 16.20 3.22 17.20
CA LEU A 140 15.91 3.05 15.79
C LEU A 140 16.44 4.28 15.06
N GLY A 141 17.60 4.16 14.44
CA GLY A 141 18.05 5.13 13.45
C GLY A 141 17.00 5.21 12.36
N LEU A 142 16.50 6.42 12.08
CA LEU A 142 15.60 6.69 10.95
C LEU A 142 16.14 6.10 9.65
N ALA A 143 17.46 5.96 9.50
CA ALA A 143 18.14 5.39 8.34
C ALA A 143 17.80 3.91 8.04
N ASP A 144 17.60 3.05 9.05
CA ASP A 144 17.33 1.61 8.83
C ASP A 144 15.92 1.36 8.24
N VAL A 145 14.97 2.23 8.56
CA VAL A 145 13.57 2.14 8.07
C VAL A 145 13.32 3.07 6.88
N SER A 146 14.03 4.20 6.80
CA SER A 146 13.87 5.20 5.74
C SER A 146 14.43 4.76 4.38
N LEU A 147 15.42 3.86 4.34
CA LEU A 147 16.00 3.40 3.07
C LEU A 147 14.97 2.66 2.19
N HIS A 148 13.99 1.97 2.78
CA HIS A 148 12.92 1.30 2.05
C HIS A 148 11.70 2.18 1.77
N LEU A 149 11.53 3.29 2.50
CA LEU A 149 10.46 4.25 2.25
C LEU A 149 10.73 5.04 0.95
N CYS A 150 12.00 5.32 0.64
CA CYS A 150 12.41 6.00 -0.59
C CYS A 150 12.21 5.14 -1.85
N SER A 151 12.48 3.83 -1.79
CA SER A 151 12.18 2.91 -2.90
C SER A 151 10.67 2.70 -3.10
N TYR A 152 9.88 2.78 -2.03
CA TYR A 152 8.42 2.82 -2.12
C TYR A 152 7.88 4.12 -2.71
N LEU A 153 8.39 5.27 -2.27
CA LEU A 153 8.05 6.57 -2.85
C LEU A 153 8.49 6.65 -4.32
N ALA A 154 9.62 6.06 -4.68
CA ALA A 154 10.05 5.90 -6.07
C ALA A 154 9.09 5.00 -6.87
N GLY A 155 8.58 3.92 -6.27
CA GLY A 155 7.53 3.08 -6.86
C GLY A 155 6.21 3.82 -7.10
N VAL A 156 5.77 4.65 -6.14
CA VAL A 156 4.61 5.55 -6.23
C VAL A 156 4.80 6.63 -7.30
N VAL A 157 6.00 7.21 -7.39
CA VAL A 157 6.35 8.18 -8.44
C VAL A 157 6.38 7.52 -9.81
N THR A 158 6.92 6.31 -9.93
CA THR A 158 7.00 5.57 -11.21
C THR A 158 5.61 5.18 -11.70
N THR A 159 4.71 4.77 -10.80
CA THR A 159 3.32 4.39 -11.14
C THR A 159 2.40 5.57 -11.33
N SER A 160 2.63 6.72 -10.70
CA SER A 160 1.91 7.96 -11.03
C SER A 160 2.32 8.45 -12.43
N VAL A 161 3.61 8.38 -12.79
CA VAL A 161 4.09 8.64 -14.17
C VAL A 161 3.51 7.64 -15.18
N LEU A 162 3.39 6.36 -14.82
CA LEU A 162 2.76 5.33 -15.65
C LEU A 162 1.23 5.49 -15.76
N SER A 163 0.58 5.97 -14.70
CA SER A 163 -0.86 6.24 -14.66
C SER A 163 -1.24 7.49 -15.44
N SER A 164 -0.36 8.51 -15.50
CA SER A 164 -0.48 9.61 -16.47
C SER A 164 -0.40 9.10 -17.91
N LYS A 165 0.36 8.03 -18.18
CA LYS A 165 0.39 7.35 -19.49
C LYS A 165 -0.75 6.34 -19.71
N ARG A 166 -1.49 5.91 -18.69
CA ARG A 166 -2.67 5.01 -18.86
C ARG A 166 -3.76 5.62 -19.73
N VAL A 167 -3.85 6.95 -19.78
CA VAL A 167 -4.77 7.68 -20.67
C VAL A 167 -4.43 7.46 -22.16
N TYR A 168 -3.22 7.02 -22.51
CA TYR A 168 -2.79 6.69 -23.89
C TYR A 168 -2.75 5.18 -24.21
N VAL A 169 -2.87 4.30 -23.22
CA VAL A 169 -2.53 2.85 -23.33
C VAL A 169 -3.70 1.97 -23.76
N ALA A 170 -4.90 2.53 -23.98
CA ALA A 170 -6.10 1.74 -24.21
C ALA A 170 -6.13 0.92 -25.54
N THR A 171 -5.16 1.03 -26.46
CA THR A 171 -5.30 0.43 -27.81
C THR A 171 -4.08 -0.24 -28.46
N ASN A 172 -2.87 -0.26 -27.87
CA ASN A 172 -1.68 -0.80 -28.56
C ASN A 172 -0.84 -1.79 -27.73
N LEU A 173 -0.74 -3.06 -28.18
CA LEU A 173 0.02 -4.16 -27.57
C LEU A 173 1.50 -3.83 -27.34
N HIS A 174 2.10 -3.03 -28.23
CA HIS A 174 3.51 -2.60 -28.14
C HIS A 174 3.78 -1.69 -26.92
N SER A 175 2.79 -0.90 -26.49
CA SER A 175 2.93 -0.02 -25.33
C SER A 175 2.90 -0.79 -24.00
N THR A 176 2.15 -1.89 -23.94
CA THR A 176 2.09 -2.78 -22.77
C THR A 176 3.41 -3.50 -22.53
N ILE A 177 4.07 -3.94 -23.61
CA ILE A 177 5.39 -4.59 -23.55
C ILE A 177 6.45 -3.61 -23.05
N GLY A 178 6.44 -2.36 -23.54
CA GLY A 178 7.38 -1.33 -23.08
C GLY A 178 7.24 -1.01 -21.59
N ILE A 179 6.01 -1.00 -21.06
CA ILE A 179 5.73 -0.76 -19.63
C ILE A 179 6.16 -1.95 -18.78
N PHE A 180 5.91 -3.18 -19.23
CA PHE A 180 6.37 -4.38 -18.53
C PHE A 180 7.89 -4.45 -18.48
N ILE A 181 8.58 -4.15 -19.59
CA ILE A 181 10.04 -4.08 -19.66
C ILE A 181 10.56 -2.98 -18.73
N ALA A 182 9.93 -1.81 -18.68
CA ALA A 182 10.34 -0.74 -17.76
C ALA A 182 10.15 -1.13 -16.28
N GLY A 183 9.06 -1.82 -15.94
CA GLY A 183 8.82 -2.33 -14.59
C GLY A 183 9.82 -3.42 -14.20
N VAL A 184 10.15 -4.33 -15.11
CA VAL A 184 11.18 -5.37 -14.90
C VAL A 184 12.58 -4.74 -14.81
N ALA A 185 12.91 -3.77 -15.66
CA ALA A 185 14.18 -3.04 -15.59
C ALA A 185 14.33 -2.27 -14.28
N TYR A 186 13.24 -1.66 -13.76
CA TYR A 186 13.24 -1.03 -12.44
C TYR A 186 13.53 -2.04 -11.31
N ILE A 187 12.91 -3.22 -11.36
CA ILE A 187 13.16 -4.31 -10.40
C ILE A 187 14.61 -4.79 -10.47
N LEU A 188 15.23 -4.80 -11.66
CA LEU A 188 16.63 -5.21 -11.87
C LEU A 188 17.67 -4.14 -11.51
N LEU A 189 17.25 -2.87 -11.41
CA LEU A 189 18.13 -1.74 -11.09
C LEU A 189 18.17 -1.40 -9.59
N MET A 190 17.29 -2.02 -8.78
CA MET A 190 17.31 -1.97 -7.31
C MET A 190 18.17 -3.09 -6.75
#